data_AF-A0A9W8RZU5-F1
#
_entry.id   AF-A0A9W8RZU5-F1
#
_cell.length_a   1.000
_cell.length_b   1.000
_cell.length_c   1.000
_cell.angle_alpha   90.00
_cell.angle_beta   90.00
_cell.angle_gamma   90.00
#
_symmetry.space_group_name_H-M   'P 1'
#
loop_
_entity.id
_entity.type
_entity.pdbx_description
1 polymer ?
#
loop_
_entity_poly.entity_id
_entity_poly.type
_entity_poly.pdbx_seq_one_letter_code
_entity_poly.pdbx_strand_id
1 'polypeptide(L)'
;MLLGDVWGYWYLTSQSGIFVDPDLKELRKPWADPIKMENIMYSGHLLHMVSLYSMLFDSDRYEENDALSFSWEPTFWGMGSEKFTYNLTSLQEAILKEMERENWLGVCCEPNSIFIVCNQFPMIGMRYNDARKGTDVAPTVLGKYQKAWNSTGMFQDDGLLIDWFSPKQSSKTYAQDPGFTAWTAAFLNAWNPVIANTAYKTAHKMVLQTMANYSHSAAANYPVKPSTAAKPVKPLPGYVAQMISEVGDEPALNQYLDFIDTTYNSTWEEGGLFYPASGQRTDDLRPMDSLSGNAGIPYARLNIFDGQRKMYEKPWTKEHFSTYPFIENVDLSSGVDFLRGTWNESLAAMAITMRTYSGTNKKVSLDISGLRQGRYRIYEDRKLLGVYNISAKTDIIQLEKNVKNEALDIIIQRA
;
A
#
# COMPACT_ATOMS: atom_id res chain seq x y z
N MET A 1 -1.44 8.03 -9.76
CA MET A 1 -0.61 7.02 -10.46
C MET A 1 -0.46 7.28 -11.95
N LEU A 2 -1.51 7.67 -12.69
CA LEU A 2 -1.42 7.87 -14.15
C LEU A 2 -0.90 9.26 -14.59
N LEU A 3 -0.73 10.20 -13.66
CA LEU A 3 -0.17 11.52 -13.94
C LEU A 3 1.31 11.42 -14.35
N GLY A 4 1.71 12.21 -15.35
CA GLY A 4 3.08 12.24 -15.87
C GLY A 4 4.16 12.42 -14.80
N ASP A 5 3.92 13.24 -13.77
CA ASP A 5 4.87 13.46 -12.68
C ASP A 5 5.19 12.19 -11.86
N VAL A 6 4.33 11.18 -11.91
CA VAL A 6 4.51 9.93 -11.16
C VAL A 6 5.38 8.93 -11.92
N TRP A 7 5.29 8.87 -13.25
CA TRP A 7 5.92 7.83 -14.07
C TRP A 7 6.89 8.35 -15.12
N GLY A 8 6.84 9.65 -15.44
CA GLY A 8 7.65 10.28 -16.48
C GLY A 8 9.15 10.25 -16.22
N TYR A 9 9.57 10.03 -14.96
CA TYR A 9 10.96 9.75 -14.61
C TYR A 9 11.52 8.56 -15.40
N TRP A 10 10.65 7.62 -15.79
CA TRP A 10 11.04 6.38 -16.44
C TRP A 10 11.82 6.61 -17.73
N TYR A 11 11.46 7.64 -18.51
CA TYR A 11 12.19 7.96 -19.73
C TYR A 11 13.70 8.10 -19.48
N LEU A 12 14.08 8.78 -18.38
CA LEU A 12 15.49 8.95 -18.02
C LEU A 12 16.09 7.67 -17.43
N THR A 13 15.37 6.99 -16.53
CA THR A 13 15.84 5.76 -15.87
C THR A 13 16.05 4.60 -16.85
N SER A 14 15.23 4.51 -17.89
CA SER A 14 15.27 3.46 -18.93
C SER A 14 16.62 3.40 -19.67
N GLN A 15 17.41 4.47 -19.61
CA GLN A 15 18.75 4.57 -20.19
C GLN A 15 19.81 3.73 -19.45
N SER A 16 19.52 3.26 -18.23
CA SER A 16 20.47 2.56 -17.35
C SER A 16 21.67 3.42 -16.92
N GLY A 17 22.61 2.81 -16.20
CA GLY A 17 23.85 3.44 -15.76
C GLY A 17 24.83 2.43 -15.18
N ILE A 18 26.11 2.80 -15.11
CA ILE A 18 27.21 1.91 -14.68
C ILE A 18 27.06 1.38 -13.24
N PHE A 19 26.22 2.01 -12.42
CA PHE A 19 25.94 1.55 -11.06
C PHE A 19 25.16 0.22 -11.04
N VAL A 20 24.20 0.05 -11.96
CA VAL A 20 23.38 -1.17 -12.08
C VAL A 20 23.83 -2.09 -13.22
N ASP A 21 24.61 -1.57 -14.16
CA ASP A 21 25.19 -2.32 -15.28
C ASP A 21 26.66 -1.91 -15.49
N PRO A 22 27.61 -2.51 -14.77
CA PRO A 22 29.01 -2.09 -14.80
C PRO A 22 29.70 -2.27 -16.16
N ASP A 23 29.13 -3.10 -17.04
CA ASP A 23 29.66 -3.35 -18.37
C ASP A 23 29.19 -2.33 -19.40
N LEU A 24 28.25 -1.44 -19.04
CA LEU A 24 27.65 -0.45 -19.92
C LEU A 24 28.70 0.54 -20.47
N LYS A 25 28.78 0.65 -21.81
CA LYS A 25 29.71 1.55 -22.51
C LYS A 25 29.05 2.82 -23.03
N GLU A 26 27.76 2.75 -23.30
CA GLU A 26 26.91 3.86 -23.73
C GLU A 26 25.53 3.71 -23.09
N LEU A 27 24.84 4.83 -22.85
CA LEU A 27 23.47 4.81 -22.34
C LEU A 27 22.54 4.09 -23.33
N ARG A 28 21.58 3.33 -22.81
CA ARG A 28 20.55 2.70 -23.65
C ARG A 28 19.70 3.78 -24.32
N LYS A 29 19.15 3.47 -25.50
CA LYS A 29 18.11 4.29 -26.09
C LYS A 29 16.89 4.34 -25.15
N PRO A 30 16.43 5.53 -24.73
CA PRO A 30 15.29 5.65 -23.82
C PRO A 30 13.96 5.30 -24.48
N TRP A 31 12.95 4.98 -23.67
CA TRP A 31 11.56 4.90 -24.06
C TRP A 31 10.65 5.48 -22.98
N ALA A 32 9.54 6.10 -23.37
CA ALA A 32 8.62 6.76 -22.44
C ALA A 32 7.60 5.81 -21.80
N ASP A 33 7.20 4.75 -22.50
CA ASP A 33 6.19 3.80 -22.04
C ASP A 33 6.63 3.13 -20.71
N PRO A 34 5.94 3.43 -19.58
CA PRO A 34 6.38 2.98 -18.26
C PRO A 34 5.98 1.53 -17.95
N ILE A 35 5.24 0.86 -18.84
CA ILE A 35 4.72 -0.50 -18.64
C ILE A 35 5.40 -1.51 -19.56
N LYS A 36 5.77 -1.10 -20.77
CA LYS A 36 6.28 -2.00 -21.82
C LYS A 36 7.44 -2.91 -21.40
N MET A 37 8.34 -2.43 -20.54
CA MET A 37 9.56 -3.14 -20.18
C MET A 37 10.13 -2.60 -18.85
N GLU A 38 10.58 -3.51 -17.98
CA GLU A 38 11.17 -3.21 -16.66
C GLU A 38 10.20 -2.38 -15.79
N ASN A 39 10.71 -1.45 -14.97
CA ASN A 39 9.91 -0.52 -14.15
C ASN A 39 8.88 -1.20 -13.23
N ILE A 40 9.19 -2.41 -12.74
CA ILE A 40 8.20 -3.22 -12.00
C ILE A 40 7.69 -2.56 -10.72
N MET A 41 8.50 -1.70 -10.11
CA MET A 41 8.05 -0.96 -8.94
C MET A 41 6.85 -0.07 -9.28
N TYR A 42 6.85 0.57 -10.44
CA TYR A 42 5.69 1.34 -10.91
C TYR A 42 4.56 0.42 -11.40
N SER A 43 4.84 -0.45 -12.39
CA SER A 43 3.81 -1.24 -13.06
C SER A 43 3.17 -2.27 -12.13
N GLY A 44 3.96 -2.85 -11.23
CA GLY A 44 3.52 -3.77 -10.21
C GLY A 44 2.65 -3.14 -9.13
N HIS A 45 3.01 -1.95 -8.64
CA HIS A 45 2.12 -1.18 -7.76
C HIS A 45 0.84 -0.77 -8.47
N LEU A 46 0.93 -0.32 -9.72
CA LEU A 46 -0.25 0.03 -10.50
C LEU A 46 -1.20 -1.17 -10.63
N LEU A 47 -0.68 -2.35 -11.00
CA LEU A 47 -1.48 -3.58 -11.09
C LEU A 47 -2.12 -3.89 -9.73
N HIS A 48 -1.35 -3.85 -8.65
CA HIS A 48 -1.87 -4.09 -7.31
C HIS A 48 -3.00 -3.13 -6.94
N MET A 49 -2.81 -1.83 -7.17
CA MET A 49 -3.81 -0.79 -6.84
C MET A 49 -5.10 -0.95 -7.65
N VAL A 50 -5.02 -1.17 -8.96
CA VAL A 50 -6.23 -1.32 -9.79
C VAL A 50 -6.95 -2.63 -9.51
N SER A 51 -6.21 -3.70 -9.23
CA SER A 51 -6.79 -5.01 -8.85
C SER A 51 -7.48 -4.93 -7.48
N LEU A 52 -6.85 -4.25 -6.52
CA LEU A 52 -7.43 -3.99 -5.19
C LEU A 52 -8.68 -3.10 -5.30
N TYR A 53 -8.64 -2.04 -6.10
CA TYR A 53 -9.82 -1.21 -6.36
C TYR A 53 -10.98 -2.04 -6.94
N SER A 54 -10.71 -2.82 -7.99
CA SER A 54 -11.71 -3.68 -8.59
C SER A 54 -12.30 -4.68 -7.61
N MET A 55 -11.51 -5.22 -6.67
CA MET A 55 -11.97 -6.11 -5.62
C MET A 55 -12.79 -5.41 -4.54
N LEU A 56 -12.33 -4.25 -4.04
CA LEU A 56 -13.00 -3.53 -2.95
C LEU A 56 -14.33 -2.91 -3.37
N PHE A 57 -14.47 -2.51 -4.63
CA PHE A 57 -15.64 -1.79 -5.12
C PHE A 57 -16.49 -2.59 -6.11
N ASP A 58 -16.17 -3.88 -6.32
CA ASP A 58 -16.76 -4.74 -7.36
C ASP A 58 -16.93 -4.01 -8.71
N SER A 59 -15.84 -3.40 -9.17
CA SER A 59 -15.84 -2.48 -10.30
C SER A 59 -14.99 -3.00 -11.45
N ASP A 60 -15.59 -3.05 -12.64
CA ASP A 60 -14.91 -3.40 -13.89
C ASP A 60 -14.36 -2.17 -14.64
N ARG A 61 -14.33 -1.00 -13.99
CA ARG A 61 -13.82 0.25 -14.57
C ARG A 61 -12.46 0.10 -15.24
N TYR A 62 -11.55 -0.68 -14.64
CA TYR A 62 -10.20 -0.88 -15.17
C TYR A 62 -10.09 -2.06 -16.16
N GLU A 63 -11.18 -2.80 -16.40
CA GLU A 63 -11.25 -3.78 -17.48
C GLU A 63 -11.57 -3.13 -18.83
N GLU A 64 -12.18 -1.94 -18.80
CA GLU A 64 -12.50 -1.17 -20.00
C GLU A 64 -11.24 -0.87 -20.83
N ASN A 65 -11.41 -0.85 -22.15
CA ASN A 65 -10.32 -0.49 -23.05
C ASN A 65 -9.80 0.92 -22.71
N ASP A 66 -8.48 1.07 -22.75
CA ASP A 66 -7.78 2.33 -22.49
C ASP A 66 -8.00 2.96 -21.10
N ALA A 67 -8.56 2.20 -20.13
CA ALA A 67 -8.81 2.67 -18.76
C ALA A 67 -7.56 3.19 -18.04
N LEU A 68 -6.38 2.70 -18.45
CA LEU A 68 -5.07 3.15 -18.00
C LEU A 68 -4.38 3.84 -19.19
N SER A 69 -4.56 5.17 -19.27
CA SER A 69 -3.98 6.00 -20.33
C SER A 69 -2.81 6.84 -19.80
N PHE A 70 -1.72 6.84 -20.56
CA PHE A 70 -0.47 7.54 -20.24
C PHE A 70 -0.16 8.53 -21.35
N SER A 71 -0.16 9.82 -21.03
CA SER A 71 0.20 10.88 -21.98
C SER A 71 1.63 11.33 -21.73
N TRP A 72 2.49 11.10 -22.72
CA TRP A 72 3.86 11.62 -22.75
C TRP A 72 3.90 12.85 -23.65
N GLU A 73 4.09 14.04 -23.07
CA GLU A 73 3.93 15.32 -23.77
C GLU A 73 5.14 16.24 -23.57
N PRO A 74 6.32 15.90 -24.13
CA PRO A 74 7.50 16.75 -23.98
C PRO A 74 7.31 18.07 -24.77
N THR A 75 7.44 19.21 -24.08
CA THR A 75 7.14 20.54 -24.67
C THR A 75 8.26 21.11 -25.54
N PHE A 76 9.52 20.94 -25.14
CA PHE A 76 10.67 21.60 -25.77
C PHE A 76 11.72 20.62 -26.33
N TRP A 77 11.38 19.34 -26.45
CA TRP A 77 12.26 18.29 -26.96
C TRP A 77 11.44 17.06 -27.39
N GLY A 78 12.08 16.07 -28.02
CA GLY A 78 11.41 14.84 -28.47
C GLY A 78 10.74 14.98 -29.84
N MET A 79 9.90 13.99 -30.19
CA MET A 79 9.25 13.87 -31.52
C MET A 79 7.74 14.18 -31.48
N GLY A 80 7.29 14.90 -30.45
CA GLY A 80 5.88 15.18 -30.18
C GLY A 80 5.29 14.25 -29.12
N SER A 81 3.97 14.38 -28.91
CA SER A 81 3.27 13.63 -27.88
C SER A 81 3.08 12.15 -28.25
N GLU A 82 3.21 11.28 -27.25
CA GLU A 82 2.91 9.85 -27.36
C GLU A 82 1.81 9.48 -26.35
N LYS A 83 0.97 8.52 -26.71
CA LYS A 83 -0.05 7.96 -25.82
C LYS A 83 0.10 6.45 -25.73
N PHE A 84 0.22 5.94 -24.51
CA PHE A 84 0.25 4.49 -24.23
C PHE A 84 -1.03 4.14 -23.48
N THR A 85 -1.67 3.04 -23.86
CA THR A 85 -2.93 2.62 -23.25
C THR A 85 -2.92 1.16 -22.86
N TYR A 86 -3.53 0.91 -21.69
CA TYR A 86 -3.67 -0.40 -21.09
C TYR A 86 -5.04 -0.49 -20.42
N ASN A 87 -5.49 -1.71 -20.21
CA ASN A 87 -6.48 -2.11 -19.22
C ASN A 87 -5.81 -3.08 -18.22
N LEU A 88 -6.54 -3.48 -17.17
CA LEU A 88 -6.05 -4.39 -16.14
C LEU A 88 -5.47 -5.69 -16.72
N THR A 89 -6.15 -6.28 -17.70
CA THR A 89 -5.71 -7.53 -18.34
C THR A 89 -4.39 -7.34 -19.11
N SER A 90 -4.32 -6.34 -20.00
CA SER A 90 -3.11 -6.05 -20.79
C SER A 90 -1.91 -5.59 -19.93
N LEU A 91 -2.16 -4.91 -18.80
CA LEU A 91 -1.13 -4.57 -17.81
C LEU A 91 -0.54 -5.84 -17.17
N GLN A 92 -1.40 -6.77 -16.75
CA GLN A 92 -0.96 -8.05 -16.20
C GLN A 92 -0.17 -8.86 -17.24
N GLU A 93 -0.64 -8.92 -18.48
CA GLU A 93 0.05 -9.62 -19.58
C GLU A 93 1.44 -9.04 -19.87
N ALA A 94 1.58 -7.70 -19.86
CA ALA A 94 2.88 -7.05 -20.01
C ALA A 94 3.85 -7.48 -18.90
N ILE A 95 3.39 -7.52 -17.64
CA ILE A 95 4.20 -7.96 -16.51
C ILE A 95 4.56 -9.45 -16.62
N LEU A 96 3.63 -10.32 -17.01
CA LEU A 96 3.89 -11.76 -17.18
C LEU A 96 4.96 -12.02 -18.24
N LYS A 97 4.91 -11.28 -19.36
CA LYS A 97 5.92 -11.36 -20.42
C LYS A 97 7.32 -11.01 -19.90
N GLU A 98 7.41 -9.98 -19.06
CA GLU A 98 8.67 -9.58 -18.44
C GLU A 98 9.17 -10.60 -17.42
N MET A 99 8.27 -11.17 -16.60
CA MET A 99 8.64 -12.24 -15.66
C MET A 99 9.19 -13.45 -16.41
N GLU A 100 8.58 -13.83 -17.52
CA GLU A 100 9.07 -14.92 -18.37
C GLU A 100 10.43 -14.60 -18.99
N ARG A 101 10.63 -13.37 -19.50
CA ARG A 101 11.91 -12.92 -20.08
C ARG A 101 13.07 -13.09 -19.10
N GLU A 102 12.85 -12.77 -17.83
CA GLU A 102 13.85 -12.87 -16.77
C GLU A 102 13.85 -14.25 -16.07
N ASN A 103 13.38 -15.30 -16.76
CA ASN A 103 13.36 -16.68 -16.27
C ASN A 103 12.65 -16.85 -14.92
N TRP A 104 11.59 -16.06 -14.70
CA TRP A 104 10.75 -16.08 -13.51
C TRP A 104 11.45 -15.65 -12.21
N LEU A 105 12.65 -15.05 -12.28
CA LEU A 105 13.25 -14.39 -11.12
C LEU A 105 12.50 -13.10 -10.72
N GLY A 106 11.63 -12.60 -11.58
CA GLY A 106 10.90 -11.36 -11.40
C GLY A 106 11.22 -10.39 -12.53
N VAL A 107 10.57 -9.25 -12.53
CA VAL A 107 10.84 -8.17 -13.48
C VAL A 107 11.85 -7.21 -12.86
N CYS A 108 12.72 -6.65 -13.70
CA CYS A 108 13.63 -5.60 -13.29
C CYS A 108 12.88 -4.33 -12.89
N CYS A 109 13.32 -3.65 -11.82
CA CYS A 109 12.86 -2.31 -11.47
C CYS A 109 13.59 -1.31 -12.35
N GLU A 110 14.83 -1.02 -12.01
CA GLU A 110 15.79 -0.37 -12.88
C GLU A 110 16.35 -1.38 -13.90
N PRO A 111 16.85 -0.91 -15.05
CA PRO A 111 17.60 -1.73 -15.98
C PRO A 111 18.61 -2.65 -15.29
N ASN A 112 18.54 -3.95 -15.57
CA ASN A 112 19.46 -4.96 -15.03
C ASN A 112 19.43 -5.11 -13.49
N SER A 113 18.30 -4.82 -12.83
CA SER A 113 18.17 -4.97 -11.36
C SER A 113 16.81 -5.53 -10.95
N ILE A 114 16.79 -6.81 -10.55
CA ILE A 114 15.62 -7.50 -10.01
C ILE A 114 15.64 -7.39 -8.49
N PHE A 115 14.73 -6.57 -7.96
CA PHE A 115 14.48 -6.46 -6.53
C PHE A 115 13.35 -7.41 -6.15
N ILE A 116 13.58 -8.24 -5.13
CA ILE A 116 12.56 -9.17 -4.63
C ILE A 116 11.34 -8.37 -4.16
N VAL A 117 11.55 -7.30 -3.39
CA VAL A 117 10.46 -6.46 -2.85
C VAL A 117 9.53 -5.90 -3.94
N CYS A 118 10.09 -5.35 -5.02
CA CYS A 118 9.31 -4.72 -6.09
C CYS A 118 8.40 -5.72 -6.83
N ASN A 119 8.73 -7.00 -6.80
CA ASN A 119 7.96 -8.06 -7.44
C ASN A 119 6.80 -8.57 -6.57
N GLN A 120 6.69 -8.19 -5.29
CA GLN A 120 5.63 -8.67 -4.40
C GLN A 120 4.25 -8.11 -4.78
N PHE A 121 4.19 -6.83 -5.14
CA PHE A 121 2.96 -6.12 -5.50
C PHE A 121 2.19 -6.74 -6.67
N PRO A 122 2.80 -7.01 -7.85
CA PRO A 122 2.06 -7.61 -8.95
C PRO A 122 1.56 -9.01 -8.64
N MET A 123 2.33 -9.80 -7.87
CA MET A 123 1.92 -11.15 -7.46
C MET A 123 0.69 -11.13 -6.53
N ILE A 124 0.57 -10.13 -5.65
CA ILE A 124 -0.65 -9.90 -4.85
C ILE A 124 -1.79 -9.44 -5.76
N GLY A 125 -1.54 -8.51 -6.69
CA GLY A 125 -2.56 -8.06 -7.66
C GLY A 125 -3.15 -9.21 -8.48
N MET A 126 -2.30 -10.15 -8.95
CA MET A 126 -2.74 -11.34 -9.68
C MET A 126 -3.66 -12.24 -8.83
N ARG A 127 -3.42 -12.36 -7.51
CA ARG A 127 -4.32 -13.09 -6.61
C ARG A 127 -5.70 -12.45 -6.52
N TYR A 128 -5.78 -11.12 -6.50
CA TYR A 128 -7.07 -10.41 -6.55
C TYR A 128 -7.80 -10.65 -7.86
N ASN A 129 -7.06 -10.63 -8.97
CA ASN A 129 -7.64 -10.89 -10.29
C ASN A 129 -8.16 -12.32 -10.40
N ASP A 130 -7.40 -13.32 -9.93
CA ASP A 130 -7.84 -14.71 -9.86
C ASP A 130 -9.11 -14.86 -9.02
N ALA A 131 -9.15 -14.27 -7.83
CA ALA A 131 -10.31 -14.35 -6.95
C ALA A 131 -11.57 -13.71 -7.57
N ARG A 132 -11.44 -12.59 -8.29
CA ARG A 132 -12.59 -11.95 -8.97
C ARG A 132 -13.04 -12.72 -10.22
N LYS A 133 -12.09 -13.17 -11.04
CA LYS A 133 -12.36 -13.73 -12.38
C LYS A 133 -12.52 -15.25 -12.38
N GLY A 134 -12.20 -15.92 -11.28
CA GLY A 134 -12.17 -17.38 -11.21
C GLY A 134 -11.05 -17.99 -12.08
N THR A 135 -9.91 -17.30 -12.19
CA THR A 135 -8.72 -17.75 -12.92
C THR A 135 -7.65 -18.33 -11.98
N ASP A 136 -6.56 -18.88 -12.54
CA ASP A 136 -5.49 -19.55 -11.79
C ASP A 136 -4.09 -19.10 -12.24
N VAL A 137 -3.93 -17.80 -12.50
CA VAL A 137 -2.68 -17.23 -12.99
C VAL A 137 -1.64 -17.19 -11.87
N ALA A 138 -2.01 -16.69 -10.70
CA ALA A 138 -1.09 -16.46 -9.59
C ALA A 138 -0.44 -17.75 -9.10
N PRO A 139 -1.13 -18.89 -8.89
CA PRO A 139 -0.46 -20.12 -8.45
C PRO A 139 0.61 -20.61 -9.42
N THR A 140 0.38 -20.47 -10.73
CA THR A 140 1.39 -20.77 -11.76
C THR A 140 2.60 -19.84 -11.65
N VAL A 141 2.36 -18.52 -11.56
CA VAL A 141 3.43 -17.50 -11.44
C VAL A 141 4.25 -17.73 -10.17
N LEU A 142 3.59 -17.89 -9.03
CA LEU A 142 4.22 -18.08 -7.73
C LEU A 142 5.04 -19.37 -7.67
N GLY A 143 4.55 -20.46 -8.27
CA GLY A 143 5.30 -21.71 -8.36
C GLY A 143 6.58 -21.57 -9.17
N LYS A 144 6.53 -20.88 -10.31
CA LYS A 144 7.72 -20.60 -11.13
C LYS A 144 8.69 -19.66 -10.43
N TYR A 145 8.19 -18.60 -9.80
CA TYR A 145 8.98 -17.62 -9.05
C TYR A 145 9.72 -18.26 -7.88
N GLN A 146 9.01 -19.05 -7.05
CA GLN A 146 9.63 -19.80 -5.95
C GLN A 146 10.70 -20.76 -6.47
N LYS A 147 10.43 -21.49 -7.56
CA LYS A 147 11.41 -22.41 -8.14
C LYS A 147 12.68 -21.69 -8.60
N ALA A 148 12.55 -20.57 -9.32
CA ALA A 148 13.68 -19.79 -9.80
C ALA A 148 14.55 -19.27 -8.65
N TRP A 149 13.91 -18.74 -7.60
CA TRP A 149 14.61 -18.23 -6.44
C TRP A 149 15.16 -19.30 -5.50
N ASN A 150 14.59 -20.51 -5.48
CA ASN A 150 15.17 -21.64 -4.77
C ASN A 150 16.51 -22.05 -5.39
N SER A 151 16.65 -21.98 -6.72
CA SER A 151 17.93 -22.23 -7.39
C SER A 151 18.93 -21.08 -7.25
N THR A 152 18.45 -19.83 -7.30
CA THR A 152 19.34 -18.66 -7.26
C THR A 152 19.75 -18.29 -5.85
N GLY A 153 18.87 -18.47 -4.86
CA GLY A 153 19.06 -18.13 -3.45
C GLY A 153 18.75 -16.66 -3.15
N MET A 154 17.66 -16.42 -2.41
CA MET A 154 17.19 -15.08 -1.99
C MET A 154 17.93 -14.51 -0.79
N PHE A 155 18.40 -15.37 0.10
CA PHE A 155 18.98 -14.98 1.38
C PHE A 155 20.51 -14.92 1.34
N GLN A 156 21.03 -14.03 2.14
CA GLN A 156 22.42 -13.93 2.55
C GLN A 156 22.70 -14.87 3.73
N ASP A 157 23.98 -15.08 4.04
CA ASP A 157 24.39 -15.95 5.15
C ASP A 157 23.96 -15.41 6.53
N ASP A 158 23.82 -14.09 6.65
CA ASP A 158 23.31 -13.43 7.87
C ASP A 158 21.79 -13.49 8.03
N GLY A 159 21.08 -14.05 7.02
CA GLY A 159 19.64 -14.21 7.02
C GLY A 159 18.85 -13.01 6.49
N LEU A 160 19.50 -11.94 6.02
CA LEU A 160 18.83 -10.88 5.27
C LEU A 160 18.55 -11.35 3.83
N LEU A 161 17.52 -10.79 3.20
CA LEU A 161 17.35 -10.91 1.76
C LEU A 161 18.39 -10.05 1.03
N ILE A 162 18.83 -10.49 -0.15
CA ILE A 162 19.66 -9.65 -1.03
C ILE A 162 18.90 -8.37 -1.42
N ASP A 163 19.62 -7.28 -1.70
CA ASP A 163 18.97 -6.05 -2.16
C ASP A 163 18.45 -6.22 -3.59
N TRP A 164 19.29 -6.68 -4.52
CA TRP A 164 18.84 -7.06 -5.88
C TRP A 164 19.74 -8.11 -6.53
N PHE A 165 19.23 -8.71 -7.61
CA PHE A 165 19.97 -9.57 -8.53
C PHE A 165 20.15 -8.85 -9.87
N SER A 166 21.33 -8.96 -10.48
CA SER A 166 21.67 -8.36 -11.77
C SER A 166 21.74 -9.44 -12.87
N PRO A 167 20.72 -9.56 -13.75
CA PRO A 167 20.63 -10.64 -14.73
C PRO A 167 21.82 -10.76 -15.68
N LYS A 168 22.36 -9.64 -16.18
CA LYS A 168 23.48 -9.65 -17.15
C LYS A 168 24.75 -10.27 -16.57
N GLN A 169 25.06 -9.95 -15.32
CA GLN A 169 26.26 -10.45 -14.63
C GLN A 169 25.98 -11.71 -13.82
N SER A 170 24.71 -12.12 -13.70
CA SER A 170 24.26 -13.19 -12.81
C SER A 170 24.79 -13.04 -11.38
N SER A 171 24.81 -11.80 -10.88
CA SER A 171 25.39 -11.43 -9.58
C SER A 171 24.34 -10.89 -8.61
N LYS A 172 24.66 -10.95 -7.32
CA LYS A 172 23.80 -10.47 -6.23
C LYS A 172 24.42 -9.25 -5.58
N THR A 173 23.59 -8.24 -5.32
CA THR A 173 23.95 -7.14 -4.43
C THR A 173 23.44 -7.44 -3.03
N TYR A 174 24.37 -7.39 -2.09
CA TYR A 174 24.17 -7.78 -0.69
C TYR A 174 23.68 -6.62 0.17
N ALA A 175 22.61 -6.86 0.94
CA ALA A 175 22.01 -5.83 1.79
C ALA A 175 22.95 -5.47 2.94
N GLN A 176 22.97 -4.18 3.27
CA GLN A 176 23.79 -3.63 4.36
C GLN A 176 22.96 -3.26 5.59
N ASP A 177 21.64 -3.37 5.47
CA ASP A 177 20.64 -2.96 6.45
C ASP A 177 19.35 -3.79 6.26
N PRO A 178 18.46 -3.86 7.25
CA PRO A 178 17.29 -4.72 7.19
C PRO A 178 16.13 -4.15 6.34
N GLY A 179 16.23 -2.96 5.75
CA GLY A 179 15.12 -2.22 5.16
C GLY A 179 14.37 -2.98 4.06
N PHE A 180 15.07 -3.48 3.03
CA PHE A 180 14.43 -4.26 1.97
C PHE A 180 13.99 -5.65 2.44
N THR A 181 14.67 -6.22 3.43
CA THR A 181 14.20 -7.48 4.04
C THR A 181 12.86 -7.26 4.75
N ALA A 182 12.74 -6.17 5.53
CA ALA A 182 11.52 -5.82 6.23
C ALA A 182 10.38 -5.52 5.26
N TRP A 183 10.63 -4.68 4.26
CA TRP A 183 9.62 -4.33 3.28
C TRP A 183 9.18 -5.52 2.43
N THR A 184 10.12 -6.39 2.03
CA THR A 184 9.78 -7.65 1.34
C THR A 184 8.90 -8.51 2.24
N ALA A 185 9.29 -8.73 3.50
CA ALA A 185 8.54 -9.58 4.43
C ALA A 185 7.09 -9.11 4.62
N ALA A 186 6.86 -7.79 4.70
CA ALA A 186 5.53 -7.21 4.83
C ALA A 186 4.59 -7.70 3.72
N PHE A 187 4.99 -7.59 2.46
CA PHE A 187 4.14 -7.95 1.32
C PHE A 187 4.25 -9.44 0.92
N LEU A 188 5.40 -10.07 1.15
CA LEU A 188 5.61 -11.50 0.95
C LEU A 188 4.71 -12.32 1.86
N ASN A 189 4.39 -11.84 3.07
CA ASN A 189 3.50 -12.52 4.01
C ASN A 189 2.13 -12.84 3.39
N ALA A 190 1.65 -11.98 2.49
CA ALA A 190 0.36 -12.14 1.84
C ALA A 190 0.23 -13.44 1.04
N TRP A 191 1.32 -14.02 0.52
CA TRP A 191 1.27 -15.25 -0.29
C TRP A 191 2.30 -16.33 0.10
N ASN A 192 3.34 -15.96 0.86
CA ASN A 192 4.32 -16.88 1.41
C ASN A 192 4.70 -16.50 2.87
N PRO A 193 3.80 -16.76 3.83
CA PRO A 193 4.02 -16.42 5.24
C PRO A 193 5.23 -17.15 5.84
N VAL A 194 5.63 -18.31 5.30
CA VAL A 194 6.77 -19.08 5.80
C VAL A 194 8.08 -18.33 5.55
N ILE A 195 8.31 -17.87 4.31
CA ILE A 195 9.52 -17.10 3.99
C ILE A 195 9.46 -15.72 4.66
N ALA A 196 8.29 -15.08 4.70
CA ALA A 196 8.12 -13.80 5.39
C ALA A 196 8.49 -13.89 6.88
N ASN A 197 8.07 -14.94 7.59
CA ASN A 197 8.44 -15.17 8.98
C ASN A 197 9.94 -15.43 9.17
N THR A 198 10.61 -16.09 8.22
CA THR A 198 12.07 -16.25 8.26
C THR A 198 12.77 -14.89 8.13
N ALA A 199 12.37 -14.07 7.15
CA ALA A 199 12.90 -12.73 6.96
C ALA A 199 12.66 -11.81 8.17
N TYR A 200 11.46 -11.91 8.76
CA TYR A 200 11.07 -11.17 9.97
C TYR A 200 12.02 -11.41 11.14
N LYS A 201 12.32 -12.69 11.45
CA LYS A 201 13.19 -13.03 12.60
C LYS A 201 14.56 -12.36 12.53
N THR A 202 15.15 -12.28 11.34
CA THR A 202 16.45 -11.63 11.13
C THR A 202 16.31 -10.11 11.19
N ALA A 203 15.40 -9.54 10.38
CA ALA A 203 15.24 -8.09 10.29
C ALA A 203 14.83 -7.48 11.64
N HIS A 204 13.88 -8.09 12.34
CA HIS A 204 13.42 -7.62 13.65
C HIS A 204 14.53 -7.64 14.70
N LYS A 205 15.36 -8.70 14.74
CA LYS A 205 16.51 -8.75 15.66
C LYS A 205 17.47 -7.59 15.42
N MET A 206 17.78 -7.28 14.16
CA MET A 206 18.66 -6.16 13.81
C MET A 206 18.04 -4.81 14.17
N VAL A 207 16.74 -4.63 13.95
CA VAL A 207 15.99 -3.44 14.36
C VAL A 207 16.06 -3.24 15.88
N LEU A 208 15.82 -4.28 16.67
CA LEU A 208 15.89 -4.18 18.13
C LEU A 208 17.28 -3.78 18.62
N GLN A 209 18.34 -4.27 17.97
CA GLN A 209 19.72 -3.84 18.26
C GLN A 209 19.91 -2.36 17.95
N THR A 210 19.41 -1.89 16.80
CA THR A 210 19.44 -0.47 16.43
C THR A 210 18.66 0.39 17.43
N MET A 211 17.45 0.00 17.82
CA MET A 211 16.64 0.70 18.82
C MET A 211 17.32 0.74 20.20
N ALA A 212 17.89 -0.38 20.65
CA ALA A 212 18.61 -0.44 21.91
C ALA A 212 19.81 0.52 21.92
N ASN A 213 20.57 0.59 20.83
CA ASN A 213 21.71 1.50 20.72
C ASN A 213 21.26 2.97 20.81
N TYR A 214 20.09 3.33 20.26
CA TYR A 214 19.53 4.68 20.40
C TYR A 214 19.17 5.04 21.83
N SER A 215 18.54 4.12 22.58
CA SER A 215 18.23 4.35 23.99
C SER A 215 19.48 4.60 24.84
N HIS A 216 20.64 4.07 24.43
CA HIS A 216 21.92 4.29 25.12
C HIS A 216 22.65 5.56 24.62
N SER A 217 22.59 5.91 23.33
CA SER A 217 23.27 7.09 22.79
C SER A 217 22.56 8.40 23.13
N ALA A 218 21.24 8.39 23.31
CA ALA A 218 20.50 9.52 23.89
C ALA A 218 21.00 9.92 25.30
N ALA A 219 21.73 9.01 25.99
CA ALA A 219 22.36 9.27 27.28
C ALA A 219 23.84 9.70 27.21
N ALA A 220 24.48 9.67 26.02
CA ALA A 220 25.91 9.93 25.88
C ALA A 220 26.22 10.88 24.70
N ASN A 221 26.66 12.10 25.01
CA ASN A 221 27.13 13.09 24.05
C ASN A 221 28.46 12.64 23.40
N TYR A 222 28.39 11.97 22.24
CA TYR A 222 29.57 11.70 21.42
C TYR A 222 29.68 12.70 20.25
N PRO A 223 30.88 13.26 19.99
CA PRO A 223 31.10 14.14 18.85
C PRO A 223 31.20 13.34 17.54
N VAL A 224 30.64 13.89 16.47
CA VAL A 224 30.34 13.16 15.24
C VAL A 224 31.22 13.58 14.06
N LYS A 225 31.54 12.63 13.17
CA LYS A 225 32.22 12.85 11.89
C LYS A 225 31.23 12.80 10.72
N PRO A 226 31.31 13.76 9.75
CA PRO A 226 30.47 13.75 8.56
C PRO A 226 30.80 12.57 7.63
N SER A 227 29.76 11.85 7.18
CA SER A 227 29.86 10.81 6.15
C SER A 227 29.96 11.43 4.75
N THR A 228 30.94 10.98 3.96
CA THR A 228 31.33 11.56 2.66
C THR A 228 30.71 10.91 1.42
N ALA A 229 29.64 10.14 1.55
CA ALA A 229 28.80 9.75 0.42
C ALA A 229 27.38 9.44 0.92
N ALA A 230 26.38 10.23 0.51
CA ALA A 230 25.00 9.98 0.85
C ALA A 230 24.49 8.76 0.08
N LYS A 231 24.67 7.56 0.65
CA LYS A 231 23.92 6.37 0.19
C LYS A 231 22.43 6.69 0.27
N PRO A 232 21.61 6.29 -0.72
CA PRO A 232 20.15 6.40 -0.62
C PRO A 232 19.68 5.77 0.69
N VAL A 233 18.98 6.55 1.50
CA VAL A 233 18.50 6.11 2.81
C VAL A 233 17.18 5.41 2.61
N LYS A 234 17.09 4.14 3.00
CA LYS A 234 15.83 3.39 2.97
C LYS A 234 14.88 3.94 4.07
N PRO A 235 13.57 4.09 3.79
CA PRO A 235 12.52 4.42 4.76
C PRO A 235 12.29 3.36 5.86
N LEU A 236 13.34 3.12 6.64
CA LEU A 236 13.41 1.99 7.57
C LEU A 236 12.27 2.00 8.61
N PRO A 237 11.92 3.13 9.26
CA PRO A 237 10.84 3.15 10.23
C PRO A 237 9.50 2.64 9.66
N GLY A 238 9.15 3.12 8.47
CA GLY A 238 7.94 2.68 7.77
C GLY A 238 7.96 1.19 7.43
N TYR A 239 9.03 0.72 6.79
CA TYR A 239 9.13 -0.67 6.34
C TYR A 239 9.07 -1.68 7.49
N VAL A 240 9.70 -1.34 8.62
CA VAL A 240 9.69 -2.19 9.81
C VAL A 240 8.31 -2.21 10.46
N ALA A 241 7.64 -1.06 10.61
CA ALA A 241 6.29 -1.00 11.15
C ALA A 241 5.33 -1.86 10.30
N GLN A 242 5.40 -1.73 8.98
CA GLN A 242 4.61 -2.54 8.04
C GLN A 242 4.87 -4.04 8.24
N MET A 243 6.15 -4.44 8.28
CA MET A 243 6.55 -5.83 8.48
C MET A 243 5.94 -6.42 9.75
N ILE A 244 6.14 -5.76 10.91
CA ILE A 244 5.67 -6.25 12.21
C ILE A 244 4.14 -6.39 12.20
N SER A 245 3.44 -5.41 11.62
CA SER A 245 1.97 -5.45 11.51
C SER A 245 1.48 -6.59 10.63
N GLU A 246 2.18 -6.91 9.54
CA GLU A 246 1.78 -7.95 8.60
C GLU A 246 2.04 -9.36 9.13
N VAL A 247 3.13 -9.58 9.87
CA VAL A 247 3.40 -10.88 10.50
C VAL A 247 2.58 -11.11 11.78
N GLY A 248 1.88 -10.09 12.28
CA GLY A 248 0.92 -10.22 13.38
C GLY A 248 1.54 -10.27 14.77
N ASP A 249 2.76 -9.74 14.94
CA ASP A 249 3.40 -9.65 16.27
C ASP A 249 2.94 -8.37 16.99
N GLU A 250 1.72 -8.42 17.53
CA GLU A 250 1.06 -7.27 18.17
C GLU A 250 1.87 -6.68 19.35
N PRO A 251 2.48 -7.46 20.26
CA PRO A 251 3.35 -6.91 21.29
C PRO A 251 4.55 -6.15 20.73
N ALA A 252 5.23 -6.69 19.71
CA ALA A 252 6.33 -6.01 19.05
C ALA A 252 5.87 -4.75 18.32
N LEU A 253 4.68 -4.79 17.69
CA LEU A 253 4.12 -3.63 16.98
C LEU A 253 3.85 -2.48 17.94
N ASN A 254 3.18 -2.75 19.06
CA ASN A 254 2.90 -1.74 20.08
C ASN A 254 4.19 -1.14 20.64
N GLN A 255 5.17 -1.98 20.99
CA GLN A 255 6.49 -1.51 21.45
C GLN A 255 7.19 -0.64 20.40
N TYR A 256 7.11 -1.02 19.12
CA TYR A 256 7.75 -0.28 18.04
C TYR A 256 7.08 1.06 17.75
N LEU A 257 5.75 1.10 17.74
CA LEU A 257 4.97 2.32 17.56
C LEU A 257 5.15 3.29 18.74
N ASP A 258 5.17 2.79 19.98
CA ASP A 258 5.45 3.61 21.17
C ASP A 258 6.86 4.23 21.11
N PHE A 259 7.86 3.44 20.67
CA PHE A 259 9.20 3.95 20.42
C PHE A 259 9.20 5.05 19.37
N ILE A 260 8.51 4.84 18.23
CA ILE A 260 8.42 5.84 17.16
C ILE A 260 7.74 7.12 17.67
N ASP A 261 6.59 7.01 18.35
CA ASP A 261 5.82 8.16 18.81
C ASP A 261 6.60 9.01 19.81
N THR A 262 7.31 8.34 20.72
CA THR A 262 8.16 8.99 21.72
C THR A 262 9.38 9.63 21.06
N THR A 263 10.04 8.89 20.15
CA THR A 263 11.31 9.32 19.55
C THR A 263 11.09 10.47 18.57
N TYR A 264 10.00 10.39 17.78
CA TYR A 264 9.63 11.34 16.72
C TYR A 264 8.62 12.40 17.14
N ASN A 265 8.35 12.51 18.44
CA ASN A 265 7.45 13.53 19.01
C ASN A 265 6.15 13.63 18.20
N SER A 266 5.44 12.50 18.06
CA SER A 266 4.22 12.45 17.27
C SER A 266 3.24 13.54 17.71
N THR A 267 2.64 14.24 16.75
CA THR A 267 1.79 15.40 16.98
C THR A 267 0.46 15.19 16.26
N TRP A 268 -0.64 15.53 16.92
CA TRP A 268 -1.95 15.55 16.27
C TRP A 268 -2.31 16.97 15.86
N GLU A 269 -2.68 17.16 14.59
CA GLU A 269 -3.12 18.43 14.03
C GLU A 269 -4.33 18.18 13.13
N GLU A 270 -5.45 18.87 13.36
CA GLU A 270 -6.69 18.67 12.59
C GLU A 270 -7.07 17.19 12.38
N GLY A 271 -6.89 16.37 13.43
CA GLY A 271 -7.18 14.93 13.42
C GLY A 271 -6.23 14.05 12.61
N GLY A 272 -5.21 14.62 11.97
CA GLY A 272 -4.10 13.87 11.39
C GLY A 272 -3.00 13.64 12.42
N LEU A 273 -2.35 12.47 12.35
CA LEU A 273 -1.13 12.16 13.10
C LEU A 273 0.09 12.51 12.25
N PHE A 274 0.99 13.34 12.80
CA PHE A 274 2.17 13.86 12.12
C PHE A 274 3.45 13.58 12.92
N TYR A 275 4.56 13.49 12.21
CA TYR A 275 5.90 13.36 12.76
C TYR A 275 6.75 14.56 12.29
N PRO A 276 6.95 15.58 13.14
CA PRO A 276 7.62 16.82 12.73
C PRO A 276 9.09 16.60 12.30
N ALA A 277 9.45 17.11 11.13
CA ALA A 277 10.83 17.00 10.61
C ALA A 277 11.86 17.84 11.41
N SER A 278 11.41 18.85 12.16
CA SER A 278 12.26 19.89 12.76
C SER A 278 12.87 19.53 14.12
N GLY A 279 12.55 18.37 14.71
CA GLY A 279 12.96 18.02 16.07
C GLY A 279 14.25 17.19 16.20
N GLN A 280 14.83 16.71 15.10
CA GLN A 280 15.71 15.54 15.15
C GLN A 280 16.92 15.67 14.23
N ARG A 281 17.84 16.53 14.62
CA ARG A 281 19.19 16.55 14.04
C ARG A 281 20.18 16.08 15.08
N THR A 282 20.17 14.78 15.35
CA THR A 282 21.36 14.09 15.85
C THR A 282 21.83 13.16 14.75
N ASP A 283 23.13 12.91 14.64
CA ASP A 283 23.64 12.02 13.58
C ASP A 283 23.18 10.57 13.76
N ASP A 284 22.77 10.21 14.97
CA ASP A 284 22.21 8.91 15.31
C ASP A 284 20.77 8.78 14.78
N LEU A 285 19.91 9.76 15.04
CA LEU A 285 18.49 9.69 14.69
C LEU A 285 18.16 10.62 13.52
N ARG A 286 17.92 10.02 12.36
CA ARG A 286 17.59 10.76 11.13
C ARG A 286 16.17 11.33 11.20
N PRO A 287 15.91 12.47 10.54
CA PRO A 287 14.56 12.99 10.40
C PRO A 287 13.61 11.95 9.79
N MET A 288 12.35 11.95 10.25
CA MET A 288 11.29 11.15 9.64
C MET A 288 11.18 11.47 8.15
N ASP A 289 11.31 10.45 7.29
CA ASP A 289 11.09 10.60 5.86
C ASP A 289 9.59 10.55 5.53
N SER A 290 9.22 11.10 4.37
CA SER A 290 7.82 11.21 3.96
C SER A 290 7.16 9.85 3.72
N LEU A 291 7.89 8.82 3.29
CA LEU A 291 7.32 7.49 3.08
C LEU A 291 7.00 6.83 4.43
N SER A 292 7.92 6.89 5.38
CA SER A 292 7.70 6.36 6.72
C SER A 292 6.54 7.06 7.43
N GLY A 293 6.55 8.39 7.46
CA GLY A 293 5.57 9.19 8.20
C GLY A 293 4.17 9.18 7.57
N ASN A 294 4.07 9.24 6.24
CA ASN A 294 2.77 9.40 5.57
C ASN A 294 2.18 8.08 5.06
N ALA A 295 2.96 7.00 4.93
CA ALA A 295 2.48 5.74 4.38
C ALA A 295 2.83 4.53 5.25
N GLY A 296 4.10 4.33 5.61
CA GLY A 296 4.54 3.10 6.28
C GLY A 296 3.96 2.94 7.69
N ILE A 297 4.07 3.96 8.54
CA ILE A 297 3.54 3.92 9.90
C ILE A 297 2.00 3.93 9.91
N PRO A 298 1.31 4.79 9.13
CA PRO A 298 -0.16 4.71 9.00
C PRO A 298 -0.64 3.35 8.51
N TYR A 299 0.05 2.73 7.54
CA TYR A 299 -0.25 1.36 7.11
C TYR A 299 -0.22 0.41 8.29
N ALA A 300 0.86 0.42 9.07
CA ALA A 300 1.02 -0.49 10.21
C ALA A 300 -0.08 -0.34 11.28
N ARG A 301 -0.55 0.89 11.52
CA ARG A 301 -1.64 1.19 12.47
C ARG A 301 -3.01 0.75 11.98
N LEU A 302 -3.24 0.82 10.66
CA LEU A 302 -4.51 0.48 10.02
C LEU A 302 -4.55 -0.99 9.57
N ASN A 303 -3.40 -1.66 9.54
CA ASN A 303 -3.29 -2.99 8.98
C ASN A 303 -4.13 -3.98 9.79
N ILE A 304 -4.83 -4.83 9.07
CA ILE A 304 -5.47 -6.02 9.63
C ILE A 304 -4.51 -7.17 9.37
N PHE A 305 -4.10 -7.91 10.40
CA PHE A 305 -3.24 -9.09 10.24
C PHE A 305 -3.78 -10.01 9.13
N ASP A 306 -2.92 -10.38 8.19
CA ASP A 306 -3.25 -11.12 6.96
C ASP A 306 -4.29 -10.46 6.05
N GLY A 307 -4.50 -9.14 6.14
CA GLY A 307 -5.59 -8.45 5.45
C GLY A 307 -5.55 -8.69 3.94
N GLN A 308 -4.36 -8.51 3.34
CA GLN A 308 -4.15 -8.75 1.91
C GLN A 308 -4.49 -10.19 1.51
N ARG A 309 -4.13 -11.18 2.34
CA ARG A 309 -4.41 -12.60 2.10
C ARG A 309 -5.88 -12.94 2.27
N LYS A 310 -6.49 -12.46 3.35
CA LYS A 310 -7.92 -12.64 3.65
C LYS A 310 -8.80 -12.14 2.51
N MET A 311 -8.42 -11.03 1.87
CA MET A 311 -9.18 -10.46 0.75
C MET A 311 -9.30 -11.41 -0.45
N TYR A 312 -8.24 -12.14 -0.83
CA TYR A 312 -8.34 -13.08 -1.96
C TYR A 312 -8.73 -14.51 -1.56
N GLU A 313 -8.48 -14.93 -0.31
CA GLU A 313 -8.92 -16.26 0.17
C GLU A 313 -10.40 -16.29 0.55
N LYS A 314 -10.94 -15.14 1.01
CA LYS A 314 -12.32 -14.96 1.43
C LYS A 314 -12.87 -13.65 0.85
N PRO A 315 -12.93 -13.51 -0.49
CA PRO A 315 -13.43 -12.30 -1.11
C PRO A 315 -14.89 -12.07 -0.74
N TRP A 316 -15.30 -10.80 -0.70
CA TRP A 316 -16.70 -10.46 -0.63
C TRP A 316 -17.45 -11.01 -1.84
N THR A 317 -18.65 -11.53 -1.60
CA THR A 317 -19.47 -12.14 -2.64
C THR A 317 -20.24 -11.08 -3.42
N LYS A 318 -20.74 -11.43 -4.62
CA LYS A 318 -21.72 -10.59 -5.32
C LYS A 318 -22.94 -10.25 -4.45
N GLU A 319 -23.33 -11.19 -3.58
CA GLU A 319 -24.41 -10.97 -2.62
C GLU A 319 -24.08 -9.83 -1.64
N HIS A 320 -22.85 -9.76 -1.12
CA HIS A 320 -22.39 -8.67 -0.26
C HIS A 320 -22.62 -7.30 -0.93
N PHE A 321 -22.05 -7.07 -2.11
CA PHE A 321 -22.20 -5.79 -2.83
C PHE A 321 -23.66 -5.50 -3.23
N SER A 322 -24.42 -6.54 -3.56
CA SER A 322 -25.83 -6.38 -3.95
C SER A 322 -26.77 -6.12 -2.77
N THR A 323 -26.34 -6.30 -1.52
CA THR A 323 -27.25 -6.22 -0.37
C THR A 323 -26.83 -5.24 0.72
N TYR A 324 -25.56 -4.86 0.77
CA TYR A 324 -25.08 -3.94 1.77
C TYR A 324 -25.49 -2.50 1.40
N PRO A 325 -25.96 -1.72 2.38
CA PRO A 325 -26.24 -0.31 2.17
C PRO A 325 -24.96 0.53 2.18
N PHE A 326 -25.00 1.68 1.51
CA PHE A 326 -23.87 2.59 1.34
C PHE A 326 -24.18 3.96 1.94
N ILE A 327 -23.10 4.68 2.27
CA ILE A 327 -23.16 6.08 2.69
C ILE A 327 -22.41 6.88 1.62
N GLU A 328 -23.08 7.88 1.08
CA GLU A 328 -22.59 8.74 0.01
C GLU A 328 -22.66 10.21 0.45
N ASN A 329 -22.12 11.09 -0.40
CA ASN A 329 -22.13 12.55 -0.20
C ASN A 329 -21.36 13.04 1.04
N VAL A 330 -20.39 12.24 1.50
CA VAL A 330 -19.50 12.58 2.63
C VAL A 330 -18.10 12.08 2.34
N ASP A 331 -17.12 12.91 2.61
CA ASP A 331 -15.70 12.63 2.39
C ASP A 331 -14.81 13.36 3.42
N LEU A 332 -13.49 13.26 3.28
CA LEU A 332 -12.54 13.92 4.18
C LEU A 332 -12.76 15.45 4.26
N SER A 333 -13.19 16.10 3.18
CA SER A 333 -13.44 17.55 3.15
C SER A 333 -14.66 17.97 3.99
N SER A 334 -15.50 17.00 4.37
CA SER A 334 -16.67 17.22 5.23
C SER A 334 -16.30 17.55 6.68
N GLY A 335 -15.03 17.42 7.07
CA GLY A 335 -14.56 17.83 8.40
C GLY A 335 -14.88 16.85 9.53
N VAL A 336 -15.23 15.60 9.19
CA VAL A 336 -15.66 14.57 10.13
C VAL A 336 -14.92 13.26 9.92
N ASP A 337 -14.66 12.55 11.02
CA ASP A 337 -14.20 11.16 11.04
C ASP A 337 -15.37 10.20 11.18
N PHE A 338 -15.29 9.05 10.52
CA PHE A 338 -16.14 7.89 10.78
C PHE A 338 -15.45 6.95 11.77
N LEU A 339 -15.94 6.92 13.01
CA LEU A 339 -15.43 6.03 14.06
C LEU A 339 -16.01 4.61 13.96
N ARG A 340 -17.17 4.49 13.31
CA ARG A 340 -17.86 3.23 13.07
C ARG A 340 -18.72 3.36 11.81
N GLY A 341 -18.67 2.35 10.97
CA GLY A 341 -19.59 2.13 9.85
C GLY A 341 -19.79 0.64 9.69
N THR A 342 -20.89 0.11 10.21
CA THR A 342 -21.15 -1.34 10.18
C THR A 342 -22.58 -1.65 9.78
N TRP A 343 -22.74 -2.71 8.99
CA TRP A 343 -24.02 -3.34 8.72
C TRP A 343 -24.10 -4.67 9.45
N ASN A 344 -25.19 -4.87 10.20
CA ASN A 344 -25.50 -6.12 10.87
C ASN A 344 -26.71 -6.77 10.19
N GLU A 345 -26.47 -7.88 9.50
CA GLU A 345 -27.50 -8.60 8.75
C GLU A 345 -28.60 -9.17 9.66
N SER A 346 -28.26 -9.74 10.82
CA SER A 346 -29.25 -10.36 11.71
C SER A 346 -30.20 -9.35 12.35
N LEU A 347 -29.72 -8.13 12.57
CA LEU A 347 -30.51 -7.01 13.08
C LEU A 347 -31.13 -6.16 11.95
N ALA A 348 -30.77 -6.41 10.69
CA ALA A 348 -31.07 -5.57 9.55
C ALA A 348 -30.84 -4.08 9.86
N ALA A 349 -29.68 -3.79 10.47
CA ALA A 349 -29.36 -2.49 11.03
C ALA A 349 -27.98 -2.00 10.60
N MET A 350 -27.91 -0.73 10.19
CA MET A 350 -26.67 0.01 9.98
C MET A 350 -26.38 0.86 11.23
N ALA A 351 -25.13 0.85 11.69
CA ALA A 351 -24.63 1.77 12.70
C ALA A 351 -23.54 2.67 12.11
N ILE A 352 -23.71 3.98 12.27
CA ILE A 352 -22.76 5.01 11.88
C ILE A 352 -22.40 5.80 13.14
N THR A 353 -21.11 6.01 13.36
CA THR A 353 -20.63 6.91 14.42
C THR A 353 -19.66 7.92 13.82
N MET A 354 -19.93 9.21 14.02
CA MET A 354 -19.11 10.29 13.47
C MET A 354 -18.69 11.27 14.56
N ARG A 355 -17.55 11.93 14.36
CA ARG A 355 -17.13 13.11 15.15
C ARG A 355 -16.39 14.11 14.27
N THR A 356 -16.30 15.36 14.67
CA THR A 356 -15.46 16.34 13.97
C THR A 356 -13.99 16.11 14.30
N TYR A 357 -13.12 16.11 13.31
CA TYR A 357 -11.68 15.94 13.54
C TYR A 357 -10.97 17.25 13.92
N SER A 358 -11.57 18.40 13.58
CA SER A 358 -11.02 19.74 13.89
C SER A 358 -11.52 20.32 15.22
N GLY A 359 -12.38 19.59 15.95
CA GLY A 359 -13.06 20.07 17.16
C GLY A 359 -14.10 21.17 16.93
N THR A 360 -14.26 21.67 15.69
CA THR A 360 -15.28 22.67 15.33
C THR A 360 -16.53 21.99 14.79
N ASN A 361 -17.71 22.43 15.19
CA ASN A 361 -18.98 21.90 14.68
C ASN A 361 -19.03 21.93 13.15
N LYS A 362 -19.43 20.80 12.54
CA LYS A 362 -19.61 20.68 11.09
C LYS A 362 -21.04 20.30 10.77
N LYS A 363 -21.59 20.92 9.73
CA LYS A 363 -22.85 20.48 9.12
C LYS A 363 -22.50 19.53 7.98
N VAL A 364 -22.99 18.29 8.06
CA VAL A 364 -22.80 17.27 7.03
C VAL A 364 -24.15 16.86 6.46
N SER A 365 -24.18 16.59 5.16
CA SER A 365 -25.30 15.93 4.49
C SER A 365 -24.80 14.54 4.11
N LEU A 366 -25.52 13.50 4.49
CA LEU A 366 -25.17 12.13 4.12
C LEU A 366 -26.37 11.45 3.48
N ASP A 367 -26.09 10.74 2.41
CA ASP A 367 -27.08 10.01 1.63
C ASP A 367 -26.91 8.53 1.92
N ILE A 368 -27.98 7.89 2.43
CA ILE A 368 -27.99 6.45 2.68
C ILE A 368 -28.80 5.79 1.57
N SER A 369 -28.13 4.92 0.82
CA SER A 369 -28.71 4.19 -0.30
C SER A 369 -28.46 2.69 -0.14
N GLY A 370 -29.03 1.87 -1.03
CA GLY A 370 -28.74 0.43 -1.04
C GLY A 370 -29.55 -0.41 -0.03
N LEU A 371 -30.44 0.21 0.74
CA LEU A 371 -31.33 -0.49 1.68
C LEU A 371 -32.31 -1.40 0.94
N ARG A 372 -32.61 -2.57 1.51
CA ARG A 372 -33.64 -3.48 0.97
C ARG A 372 -35.03 -2.86 1.16
N GLN A 373 -36.00 -3.25 0.33
CA GLN A 373 -37.38 -2.80 0.49
C GLN A 373 -37.89 -3.09 1.91
N GLY A 374 -38.46 -2.09 2.57
CA GLY A 374 -38.93 -2.23 3.94
C GLY A 374 -39.19 -0.91 4.64
N ARG A 375 -39.70 -1.00 5.86
CA ARG A 375 -39.89 0.15 6.74
C ARG A 375 -38.69 0.26 7.66
N TYR A 376 -38.06 1.41 7.75
CA TYR A 376 -36.86 1.65 8.54
C TYR A 376 -37.10 2.73 9.60
N ARG A 377 -36.59 2.50 10.80
CA ARG A 377 -36.53 3.49 11.89
C ARG A 377 -35.12 4.03 11.96
N ILE A 378 -35.00 5.34 12.08
CA ILE A 378 -33.71 6.01 12.26
C ILE A 378 -33.62 6.56 13.66
N TYR A 379 -32.53 6.24 14.35
CA TYR A 379 -32.23 6.73 15.68
C TYR A 379 -30.99 7.61 15.64
N GLU A 380 -31.02 8.68 16.42
CA GLU A 380 -29.88 9.53 16.75
C GLU A 380 -29.69 9.51 18.25
N ASP A 381 -28.54 9.07 18.73
CA ASP A 381 -28.23 8.94 20.17
C ASP A 381 -29.38 8.28 20.95
N ARG A 382 -29.89 7.16 20.41
CA ARG A 382 -31.01 6.35 20.94
C ARG A 382 -32.40 7.00 20.86
N LYS A 383 -32.54 8.18 20.27
CA LYS A 383 -33.84 8.85 20.04
C LYS A 383 -34.33 8.60 18.63
N LEU A 384 -35.57 8.17 18.48
CA LEU A 384 -36.19 7.99 17.17
C LEU A 384 -36.32 9.35 16.47
N LEU A 385 -35.65 9.49 15.32
CA LEU A 385 -35.75 10.66 14.46
C LEU A 385 -36.95 10.57 13.51
N GLY A 386 -37.23 9.37 13.01
CA GLY A 386 -38.25 9.20 11.98
C GLY A 386 -38.34 7.78 11.46
N VAL A 387 -39.32 7.58 10.59
CA VAL A 387 -39.61 6.31 9.94
C VAL A 387 -39.71 6.51 8.44
N TYR A 388 -38.97 5.71 7.68
CA TYR A 388 -38.85 5.82 6.23
C TYR A 388 -39.31 4.51 5.58
N ASN A 389 -40.03 4.61 4.47
CA ASN A 389 -40.39 3.44 3.68
C ASN A 389 -39.50 3.40 2.44
N ILE A 390 -38.72 2.34 2.34
CA ILE A 390 -37.88 2.03 1.18
C ILE A 390 -38.69 1.11 0.28
N SER A 391 -38.98 1.58 -0.93
CA SER A 391 -39.71 0.87 -1.98
C SER A 391 -38.74 0.21 -2.97
N ALA A 392 -37.63 0.88 -3.27
CA ALA A 392 -36.58 0.39 -4.15
C ALA A 392 -35.18 0.60 -3.56
N LYS A 393 -34.20 -0.19 -4.00
CA LYS A 393 -32.80 -0.08 -3.55
C LYS A 393 -32.17 1.28 -3.88
N THR A 394 -32.69 1.94 -4.92
CA THR A 394 -32.28 3.28 -5.35
C THR A 394 -32.89 4.40 -4.51
N ASP A 395 -33.79 4.10 -3.58
CA ASP A 395 -34.34 5.11 -2.69
C ASP A 395 -33.25 5.59 -1.73
N ILE A 396 -33.20 6.90 -1.53
CA ILE A 396 -32.19 7.57 -0.72
C ILE A 396 -32.84 8.13 0.54
N ILE A 397 -32.21 7.89 1.69
CA ILE A 397 -32.48 8.62 2.92
C ILE A 397 -31.41 9.69 3.05
N GLN A 398 -31.79 10.94 2.84
CA GLN A 398 -30.92 12.09 3.06
C GLN A 398 -31.01 12.54 4.53
N LEU A 399 -29.87 12.65 5.19
CA LEU A 399 -29.76 13.13 6.58
C LEU A 399 -28.83 14.35 6.64
N GLU A 400 -29.36 15.47 7.10
CA GLU A 400 -28.55 16.62 7.52
C GLU A 400 -28.24 16.54 9.02
N LYS A 401 -26.95 16.62 9.37
CA LYS A 401 -26.49 16.47 10.74
C LYS A 401 -25.48 17.53 11.14
N ASN A 402 -25.61 18.00 12.38
CA ASN A 402 -24.61 18.84 13.03
C ASN A 402 -23.71 17.93 13.86
N VAL A 403 -22.55 17.60 13.34
CA VAL A 403 -21.54 16.77 14.01
C VAL A 403 -20.67 17.66 14.88
N LYS A 404 -20.39 17.21 16.10
CA LYS A 404 -19.58 17.92 17.10
C LYS A 404 -18.33 17.10 17.44
N ASN A 405 -17.58 17.56 18.45
CA ASN A 405 -16.44 16.83 18.97
C ASN A 405 -16.86 15.53 19.69
N GLU A 406 -18.04 15.52 20.32
CA GLU A 406 -18.65 14.30 20.84
C GLU A 406 -19.12 13.39 19.70
N ALA A 407 -18.99 12.08 19.90
CA ALA A 407 -19.44 11.09 18.94
C ALA A 407 -20.97 11.15 18.76
N LEU A 408 -21.40 11.32 17.52
CA LEU A 408 -22.80 11.24 17.08
C LEU A 408 -23.10 9.84 16.59
N ASP A 409 -24.07 9.15 17.21
CA ASP A 409 -24.50 7.81 16.81
C ASP A 409 -25.79 7.87 15.98
N ILE A 410 -25.74 7.32 14.77
CA ILE A 410 -26.91 7.12 13.90
C ILE A 410 -27.12 5.62 13.67
N ILE A 411 -28.33 5.13 13.99
CA ILE A 411 -28.74 3.76 13.72
C ILE A 411 -29.90 3.76 12.75
N ILE A 412 -29.78 3.04 11.63
CA ILE A 412 -30.88 2.78 10.69
C ILE A 412 -31.25 1.32 10.81
N GLN A 413 -32.45 1.03 11.29
CA GLN A 413 -32.89 -0.35 11.55
C GLN A 413 -34.20 -0.66 10.85
N ARG A 414 -34.28 -1.80 10.17
CA ARG A 414 -35.53 -2.29 9.58
C ARG A 414 -36.52 -2.68 10.69
N ALA A 415 -37.75 -2.17 10.58
CA ALA A 415 -38.81 -2.27 11.58
C ALA A 415 -39.57 -3.58 11.54
#